data_AF-A0A6C0L2B5-F1
#
_entry.id   AF-A0A6C0L2B5-F1
#
_cell.length_a   1.000
_cell.length_b   1.000
_cell.length_c   1.000
_cell.angle_alpha   90.00
_cell.angle_beta   90.00
_cell.angle_gamma   90.00
#
_symmetry.space_group_name_H-M   'P 1'
#
loop_
_entity.id
_entity.type
_entity.pdbx_description
1 polymer ?
#
loop_
_entity_poly.entity_id
_entity_poly.type
_entity_poly.pdbx_seq_one_letter_code
_entity_poly.pdbx_strand_id
1 'polypeptide(L)'
;MSSQIDQIKSGMDELNTKVGTIETRVKELQTAQPPQTQIAMVTTISSSEEKIKLLNDQTKIDLQEDLVAAIQARCVITDSGVHSILEQNVTIYDYIVDLIYEFDNESSSNYIYGFTDSKNNLYYWNHSKKTWSKLTKTYLHEIFMEIQQKIIIKYNELMNKNNELKKGCVENGDLIFTDDFEKRHGDFKKSLISKFI
;
A
#
# COMPACT_ATOMS: atom_id res chain seq x y z
N MET A 1 -55.18 -4.90 14.17
CA MET A 1 -54.65 -3.95 13.17
C MET A 1 -53.55 -3.00 13.71
N SER A 2 -53.31 -2.88 15.03
CA SER A 2 -52.24 -1.99 15.57
C SER A 2 -50.81 -2.54 15.41
N SER A 3 -50.61 -3.84 15.58
CA SER A 3 -49.26 -4.44 15.68
C SER A 3 -48.39 -4.33 14.41
N GLN A 4 -48.99 -4.29 13.22
CA GLN A 4 -48.23 -4.14 11.97
C GLN A 4 -47.77 -2.68 11.76
N ILE A 5 -48.58 -1.70 12.19
CA ILE A 5 -48.24 -0.28 12.10
C ILE A 5 -47.11 0.05 13.09
N ASP A 6 -47.16 -0.54 14.29
CA ASP A 6 -46.12 -0.37 15.30
C ASP A 6 -44.77 -0.99 14.86
N GLN A 7 -44.80 -2.13 14.17
CA GLN A 7 -43.60 -2.74 13.57
C GLN A 7 -43.03 -1.93 12.40
N ILE A 8 -43.88 -1.38 11.53
CA ILE A 8 -43.45 -0.51 10.44
C ILE A 8 -42.80 0.76 10.99
N LYS A 9 -43.37 1.34 12.05
CA LYS A 9 -42.82 2.55 12.69
C LYS A 9 -41.45 2.28 13.32
N SER A 10 -41.31 1.16 14.04
CA SER A 10 -40.02 0.73 14.58
C SER A 10 -38.98 0.50 13.48
N GLY A 11 -39.36 -0.11 12.35
CA GLY A 11 -38.46 -0.30 11.21
C GLY A 11 -38.05 1.01 10.54
N MET A 12 -38.97 1.99 10.47
CA MET A 12 -38.71 3.32 9.93
C MET A 12 -37.74 4.12 10.81
N ASP A 13 -37.88 4.03 12.13
CA ASP A 13 -36.99 4.71 13.08
C ASP A 13 -35.57 4.12 13.04
N GLU A 14 -35.45 2.79 12.90
CA GLU A 14 -34.16 2.13 12.72
C GLU A 14 -33.49 2.51 11.37
N LEU A 15 -34.29 2.60 10.31
CA LEU A 15 -33.80 3.02 8.98
C LEU A 15 -33.31 4.47 9.00
N ASN A 16 -34.07 5.38 9.62
CA ASN A 16 -33.68 6.79 9.77
C ASN A 16 -32.37 6.94 10.56
N THR A 17 -32.19 6.12 11.59
CA THR A 17 -30.94 6.10 12.38
C THR A 17 -29.74 5.63 11.53
N LYS A 18 -29.93 4.57 10.73
CA LYS A 18 -28.91 4.06 9.81
C LYS A 18 -28.57 5.07 8.73
N VAL A 19 -29.57 5.74 8.15
CA VAL A 19 -29.38 6.80 7.15
C VAL A 19 -28.60 7.97 7.75
N GLY A 20 -28.95 8.44 8.95
CA GLY A 20 -28.21 9.52 9.63
C GLY A 20 -26.74 9.16 9.91
N THR A 21 -26.46 7.89 10.22
CA THR A 21 -25.09 7.39 10.43
C THR A 21 -24.32 7.34 9.11
N ILE A 22 -24.96 6.91 8.03
CA ILE A 22 -24.36 6.90 6.68
C ILE A 22 -24.10 8.34 6.21
N GLU A 23 -25.03 9.27 6.40
CA GLU A 23 -24.83 10.68 6.05
C GLU A 23 -23.66 11.31 6.83
N THR A 24 -23.51 10.94 8.10
CA THR A 24 -22.37 11.38 8.93
C THR A 24 -21.06 10.80 8.39
N ARG A 25 -21.00 9.51 8.07
CA ARG A 25 -19.82 8.87 7.46
C ARG A 25 -19.49 9.41 6.07
N VAL A 26 -20.51 9.71 5.26
CA VAL A 26 -20.33 10.32 3.93
C VAL A 26 -19.79 11.73 4.08
N LYS A 27 -20.26 12.51 5.07
CA LYS A 27 -19.67 13.82 5.39
C LYS A 27 -18.23 13.69 5.85
N GLU A 28 -17.92 12.73 6.72
CA GLU A 28 -16.54 12.46 7.17
C GLU A 28 -15.63 12.11 5.99
N LEU A 29 -16.09 11.25 5.06
CA LEU A 29 -15.37 10.90 3.82
C LEU A 29 -15.24 12.08 2.84
N GLN A 30 -16.24 12.95 2.75
CA GLN A 30 -16.17 14.18 1.94
C GLN A 30 -15.24 15.24 2.54
N THR A 31 -15.15 15.31 3.88
CA THR A 31 -14.16 16.14 4.57
C THR A 31 -12.76 15.52 4.60
N ALA A 32 -12.67 14.20 4.44
CA ALA A 32 -11.42 13.47 4.21
C ALA A 32 -10.96 13.57 2.75
N GLN A 33 -11.33 14.65 2.04
CA GLN A 33 -10.65 15.06 0.83
C GLN A 33 -9.15 15.18 1.19
N PRO A 34 -8.23 14.47 0.53
CA PRO A 34 -6.81 14.80 0.66
C PRO A 34 -6.71 16.28 0.31
N PRO A 35 -5.93 17.09 1.05
CA PRO A 35 -5.93 18.53 0.89
C PRO A 35 -5.61 18.91 -0.56
N GLN A 36 -6.66 19.13 -1.37
CA GLN A 36 -6.55 19.45 -2.80
C GLN A 36 -5.87 20.81 -3.01
N THR A 37 -5.78 21.62 -1.96
CA THR A 37 -5.03 22.88 -1.93
C THR A 37 -3.50 22.71 -1.90
N GLN A 38 -2.97 21.52 -1.56
CA GLN A 38 -1.52 21.33 -1.35
C GLN A 38 -0.77 20.83 -2.59
N ILE A 39 -1.43 20.09 -3.49
CA ILE A 39 -0.84 19.63 -4.77
C ILE A 39 -0.58 20.80 -5.72
N ALA A 40 -1.34 21.89 -5.59
CA ALA A 40 -1.22 23.09 -6.43
C ALA A 40 0.06 23.92 -6.16
N MET A 41 0.68 23.82 -4.96
CA MET A 41 1.93 24.54 -4.69
C MET A 41 3.16 23.77 -5.17
N VAL A 42 3.12 22.43 -5.11
CA VAL A 42 4.23 21.56 -5.58
C VAL A 42 4.46 21.70 -7.09
N THR A 43 3.40 21.98 -7.87
CA THR A 43 3.45 22.14 -9.33
C THR A 43 4.11 23.45 -9.80
N THR A 44 4.22 24.47 -8.93
CA THR A 44 4.94 25.72 -9.24
C THR A 44 6.41 25.73 -8.82
N ILE A 45 6.84 24.73 -8.04
CA ILE A 45 8.20 24.63 -7.52
C ILE A 45 9.08 23.88 -8.54
N SER A 46 10.13 24.52 -9.02
CA SER A 46 10.95 23.98 -10.11
C SER A 46 12.07 23.04 -9.64
N SER A 47 12.57 23.22 -8.42
CA SER A 47 13.72 22.43 -7.92
C SER A 47 13.29 21.26 -7.03
N SER A 48 13.99 20.13 -7.16
CA SER A 48 13.78 18.96 -6.30
C SER A 48 14.05 19.26 -4.81
N GLU A 49 14.96 20.20 -4.53
CA GLU A 49 15.36 20.58 -3.17
C GLU A 49 14.25 21.34 -2.43
N GLU A 50 13.60 22.29 -3.10
CA GLU A 50 12.46 23.02 -2.54
C GLU A 50 11.26 22.11 -2.31
N LYS A 51 11.04 21.11 -3.19
CA LYS A 51 9.99 20.12 -2.99
C LYS A 51 10.26 19.21 -1.80
N ILE A 52 11.50 18.75 -1.62
CA ILE A 52 11.89 17.97 -0.44
C ILE A 52 11.72 18.82 0.83
N LYS A 53 12.12 20.10 0.78
CA LYS A 53 11.91 21.03 1.90
C LYS A 53 10.43 21.14 2.25
N LEU A 54 9.57 21.36 1.26
CA LEU A 54 8.12 21.44 1.47
C LEU A 54 7.55 20.13 2.04
N LEU A 55 7.96 18.97 1.53
CA LEU A 55 7.55 17.68 2.08
C LEU A 55 7.96 17.54 3.55
N ASN A 56 9.20 17.91 3.89
CA ASN A 56 9.67 17.89 5.27
C ASN A 56 8.86 18.82 6.18
N ASP A 57 8.59 20.05 5.73
CA ASP A 57 7.81 21.04 6.49
C ASP A 57 6.36 20.56 6.74
N GLN A 58 5.80 19.76 5.83
CA GLN A 58 4.45 19.19 5.94
C GLN A 58 4.41 17.87 6.73
N THR A 59 5.56 17.23 6.94
CA THR A 59 5.62 15.93 7.60
C THR A 59 5.51 16.11 9.11
N LYS A 60 4.55 15.42 9.72
CA LYS A 60 4.47 15.30 11.18
C LYS A 60 5.54 14.32 11.66
N ILE A 61 6.77 14.81 11.80
CA ILE A 61 7.99 14.02 12.05
C ILE A 61 7.79 13.02 13.20
N ASP A 62 7.14 13.42 14.29
CA ASP A 62 6.96 12.57 15.48
C ASP A 62 5.92 11.46 15.31
N LEU A 63 5.08 11.54 14.27
CA LEU A 63 4.07 10.54 13.93
C LEU A 63 4.46 9.72 12.70
N GLN A 64 5.54 10.11 12.01
CA GLN A 64 5.91 9.50 10.75
C GLN A 64 6.65 8.17 10.98
N GLU A 65 5.99 7.10 10.57
CA GLU A 65 6.49 5.74 10.70
C GLU A 65 7.58 5.42 9.66
N ASP A 66 8.43 4.46 10.00
CA ASP A 66 9.35 3.82 9.05
C ASP A 66 8.61 2.77 8.22
N LEU A 67 8.82 2.78 6.89
CA LEU A 67 8.11 1.89 5.97
C LEU A 67 8.44 0.41 6.21
N VAL A 68 9.71 0.07 6.40
CA VAL A 68 10.13 -1.33 6.58
C VAL A 68 9.57 -1.86 7.90
N ALA A 69 9.66 -1.07 8.98
CA ALA A 69 9.05 -1.41 10.26
C ALA A 69 7.52 -1.56 10.17
N ALA A 70 6.86 -0.67 9.41
CA ALA A 70 5.42 -0.74 9.19
C ALA A 70 5.02 -2.00 8.40
N ILE A 71 5.76 -2.34 7.33
CA ILE A 71 5.57 -3.57 6.56
C ILE A 71 5.72 -4.78 7.48
N GLN A 72 6.81 -4.84 8.26
CA GLN A 72 7.06 -5.92 9.22
C GLN A 72 5.86 -6.14 10.15
N ALA A 73 5.34 -5.06 10.73
CA ALA A 73 4.27 -5.14 11.71
C ALA A 73 2.88 -5.40 11.10
N ARG A 74 2.57 -4.83 9.93
CA ARG A 74 1.18 -4.69 9.45
C ARG A 74 0.92 -5.21 8.04
N CYS A 75 1.94 -5.43 7.21
CA CYS A 75 1.71 -5.95 5.85
C CYS A 75 1.25 -7.42 5.94
N VAL A 76 0.07 -7.69 5.38
CA VAL A 76 -0.59 -8.99 5.35
C VAL A 76 -0.53 -9.55 3.93
N ILE A 77 -0.09 -10.80 3.80
CA ILE A 77 -0.09 -11.52 2.52
C ILE A 77 -1.34 -12.38 2.44
N THR A 78 -2.14 -12.18 1.39
CA THR A 78 -3.36 -12.95 1.15
C THR A 78 -3.07 -14.30 0.49
N ASP A 79 -3.92 -15.29 0.73
CA ASP A 79 -3.86 -16.60 0.06
C ASP A 79 -3.96 -16.42 -1.48
N SER A 80 -4.88 -15.57 -1.93
CA SER A 80 -5.12 -15.27 -3.35
C SER A 80 -3.90 -14.65 -4.04
N GLY A 81 -3.14 -13.81 -3.35
CA GLY A 81 -1.91 -13.23 -3.90
C GLY A 81 -0.84 -14.28 -4.15
N VAL A 82 -0.63 -15.20 -3.19
CA VAL A 82 0.30 -16.32 -3.36
C VAL A 82 -0.14 -17.24 -4.50
N HIS A 83 -1.43 -17.58 -4.57
CA HIS A 83 -1.98 -18.38 -5.66
C HIS A 83 -1.79 -17.72 -7.02
N SER A 84 -2.00 -16.40 -7.12
CA SER A 84 -1.82 -15.66 -8.37
C SER A 84 -0.38 -15.71 -8.88
N ILE A 85 0.61 -15.73 -7.98
CA ILE A 85 2.03 -15.93 -8.36
C ILE A 85 2.24 -17.36 -8.89
N LEU A 86 1.74 -18.36 -8.16
CA LEU A 86 1.91 -19.78 -8.50
C LEU A 86 1.21 -20.16 -9.80
N GLU A 87 0.07 -19.54 -10.10
CA GLU A 87 -0.66 -19.70 -11.37
C GLU A 87 -0.06 -18.84 -12.50
N GLN A 88 1.00 -18.08 -12.23
CA GLN A 88 1.67 -17.17 -13.17
C GLN A 88 0.76 -16.06 -13.70
N ASN A 89 -0.31 -15.74 -12.99
CA ASN A 89 -1.18 -14.60 -13.31
C ASN A 89 -0.46 -13.27 -13.05
N VAL A 90 0.43 -13.23 -12.05
CA VAL A 90 1.28 -12.09 -11.71
C VAL A 90 2.70 -12.55 -11.40
N THR A 91 3.69 -11.71 -11.65
CA THR A 91 5.04 -11.97 -11.13
C THR A 91 5.11 -11.57 -9.66
N ILE A 92 6.05 -12.14 -8.91
CA ILE A 92 6.32 -11.70 -7.53
C ILE A 92 6.67 -10.21 -7.46
N TYR A 93 7.35 -9.67 -8.49
CA TYR A 93 7.68 -8.25 -8.57
C TYR A 93 6.44 -7.37 -8.70
N ASP A 94 5.51 -7.73 -9.59
CA ASP A 94 4.27 -6.97 -9.78
C ASP A 94 3.41 -7.03 -8.52
N TYR A 95 3.28 -8.21 -7.92
CA TYR A 95 2.54 -8.38 -6.68
C TYR A 95 3.14 -7.57 -5.52
N ILE A 96 4.47 -7.53 -5.39
CA ILE A 96 5.14 -6.69 -4.38
C ILE A 96 4.91 -5.19 -4.67
N VAL A 97 4.91 -4.75 -5.92
CA VAL A 97 4.58 -3.35 -6.27
C VAL A 97 3.16 -3.01 -5.83
N ASP A 98 2.20 -3.89 -6.11
CA ASP A 98 0.80 -3.70 -5.72
C ASP A 98 0.67 -3.63 -4.19
N LEU A 99 1.34 -4.54 -3.47
CA LEU A 99 1.35 -4.53 -2.01
C LEU A 99 1.94 -3.24 -1.43
N ILE A 100 3.05 -2.72 -1.98
CA ILE A 100 3.63 -1.46 -1.51
C ILE A 100 2.65 -0.30 -1.72
N TYR A 101 2.02 -0.26 -2.90
CA TYR A 101 1.07 0.79 -3.24
C TYR A 101 -0.19 0.74 -2.39
N GLU A 102 -0.78 -0.43 -2.20
CA GLU A 102 -1.95 -0.62 -1.33
C GLU A 102 -1.61 -0.28 0.12
N PHE A 103 -0.46 -0.76 0.60
CA PHE A 103 -0.02 -0.48 1.97
C PHE A 103 0.21 1.01 2.25
N ASP A 104 0.75 1.75 1.28
CA ASP A 104 0.91 3.20 1.38
C ASP A 104 -0.45 3.93 1.39
N ASN A 105 -1.38 3.55 0.52
CA ASN A 105 -2.70 4.19 0.42
C ASN A 105 -3.65 3.87 1.59
N GLU A 106 -3.50 2.70 2.21
CA GLU A 106 -4.29 2.32 3.39
C GLU A 106 -3.73 2.87 4.70
N SER A 107 -2.54 3.47 4.67
CA SER A 107 -1.86 4.02 5.83
C SER A 107 -2.34 5.45 6.15
N SER A 108 -2.30 5.81 7.43
CA SER A 108 -2.45 7.21 7.86
C SER A 108 -1.22 8.07 7.57
N SER A 109 -0.10 7.43 7.20
CA SER A 109 1.18 8.04 6.93
C SER A 109 1.61 7.70 5.50
N ASN A 110 2.01 8.70 4.72
CA ASN A 110 2.61 8.48 3.41
C ASN A 110 4.06 8.04 3.60
N TYR A 111 4.46 6.93 2.99
CA TYR A 111 5.82 6.42 3.05
C TYR A 111 6.62 6.72 1.79
N ILE A 112 5.94 6.73 0.63
CA ILE A 112 6.56 6.95 -0.67
C ILE A 112 5.90 8.15 -1.35
N TYR A 113 6.72 9.01 -1.97
CA TYR A 113 6.24 10.17 -2.71
C TYR A 113 6.85 10.20 -4.12
N GLY A 114 6.00 10.36 -5.14
CA GLY A 114 6.38 10.62 -6.52
C GLY A 114 6.03 12.05 -6.92
N PHE A 115 6.98 12.79 -7.49
CA PHE A 115 6.66 14.09 -8.10
C PHE A 115 6.33 13.90 -9.58
N THR A 116 5.20 14.45 -10.02
CA THR A 116 4.67 14.27 -11.39
C THR A 116 5.61 14.75 -12.50
N ASP A 117 6.46 15.73 -12.21
CA ASP A 117 7.45 16.25 -13.15
C ASP A 117 8.82 15.53 -13.06
N SER A 118 9.05 14.73 -12.02
CA SER A 118 10.24 13.89 -11.86
C SER A 118 9.93 12.43 -12.19
N LYS A 119 9.76 12.13 -13.48
CA LYS A 119 9.40 10.81 -14.03
C LYS A 119 10.28 9.62 -13.60
N ASN A 120 11.41 9.84 -12.93
CA ASN A 120 12.41 8.81 -12.65
C ASN A 120 12.75 8.64 -11.15
N ASN A 121 12.16 9.44 -10.27
CA ASN A 121 12.52 9.43 -8.85
C ASN A 121 11.29 9.33 -7.96
N LEU A 122 11.37 8.37 -7.04
CA LEU A 122 10.53 8.31 -5.86
C LEU A 122 11.36 8.75 -4.66
N TYR A 123 10.66 9.19 -3.63
CA TYR A 123 11.20 9.61 -2.36
C TYR A 123 10.56 8.78 -1.27
N TYR A 124 11.32 8.51 -0.21
CA TYR A 124 10.83 7.79 0.96
C TYR A 124 11.17 8.58 2.22
N TRP A 125 10.39 8.35 3.28
CA TRP A 125 10.73 8.90 4.59
C TRP A 125 11.94 8.17 5.19
N ASN A 126 13.07 8.86 5.32
CA ASN A 126 14.24 8.32 6.00
C ASN A 126 14.11 8.59 7.50
N HIS A 127 13.73 7.56 8.26
CA HIS A 127 13.47 7.70 9.70
C HIS A 127 14.74 8.09 10.48
N SER A 128 15.92 7.57 10.13
CA SER A 128 17.18 7.90 10.80
C SER A 128 17.58 9.36 10.64
N LYS A 129 17.34 9.95 9.45
CA LYS A 129 17.66 11.34 9.13
C LYS A 129 16.51 12.30 9.37
N LYS A 130 15.32 11.79 9.69
CA LYS A 130 14.06 12.56 9.82
C LYS A 130 13.81 13.48 8.63
N THR A 131 13.96 12.93 7.41
CA THR A 131 13.83 13.71 6.17
C THR A 131 13.42 12.82 4.99
N TRP A 132 12.71 13.39 4.02
CA TRP A 132 12.47 12.73 2.74
C TRP A 132 13.76 12.58 1.94
N SER A 133 14.05 11.35 1.53
CA SER A 133 15.25 10.98 0.80
C SER A 133 14.89 10.30 -0.51
N LYS A 134 15.72 10.44 -1.54
CA LYS A 134 15.51 9.73 -2.80
C LYS A 134 15.58 8.21 -2.58
N LEU A 135 14.62 7.47 -3.14
CA LEU A 135 14.55 6.02 -3.07
C LEU A 135 15.76 5.41 -3.77
N THR A 136 16.61 4.76 -2.97
CA THR A 136 17.84 4.12 -3.44
C THR A 136 17.57 2.67 -3.83
N LYS A 137 18.44 2.09 -4.66
CA LYS A 137 18.38 0.66 -4.98
C LYS A 137 18.48 -0.21 -3.72
N THR A 138 19.36 0.17 -2.79
CA THR A 138 19.54 -0.56 -1.52
C THR A 138 18.27 -0.59 -0.69
N TYR A 139 17.59 0.55 -0.51
CA TYR A 139 16.36 0.59 0.27
C TYR A 139 15.20 -0.12 -0.46
N LEU A 140 15.15 -0.02 -1.79
CA LEU A 140 14.17 -0.76 -2.59
C LEU A 140 14.36 -2.29 -2.48
N HIS A 141 15.61 -2.75 -2.42
CA HIS A 141 15.93 -4.15 -2.16
C HIS A 141 15.50 -4.58 -0.75
N GLU A 142 15.73 -3.75 0.26
CA GLU A 142 15.31 -4.01 1.64
C GLU A 142 13.78 -4.20 1.74
N ILE A 143 13.01 -3.31 1.14
CA ILE A 143 11.54 -3.42 1.06
C ILE A 143 11.14 -4.72 0.34
N PHE A 144 11.75 -5.01 -0.81
CA PHE A 144 11.46 -6.21 -1.59
C PHE A 144 11.69 -7.48 -0.76
N MET A 145 12.84 -7.60 -0.11
CA MET A 145 13.21 -8.77 0.69
C MET A 145 12.26 -8.97 1.87
N GLU A 146 11.86 -7.88 2.53
CA GLU A 146 10.93 -7.94 3.66
C GLU A 146 9.55 -8.48 3.22
N ILE A 147 9.01 -7.99 2.10
CA ILE A 147 7.73 -8.47 1.58
C ILE A 147 7.86 -9.89 1.05
N GLN A 148 8.93 -10.21 0.31
CA GLN A 148 9.19 -11.57 -0.18
C GLN A 148 9.26 -12.57 0.97
N GLN A 149 9.92 -12.24 2.08
CA GLN A 149 9.98 -13.11 3.25
C GLN A 149 8.58 -13.42 3.80
N LYS A 150 7.69 -12.42 3.87
CA LYS A 150 6.30 -12.63 4.26
C LYS A 150 5.52 -13.50 3.27
N ILE A 151 5.78 -13.35 1.96
CA ILE A 151 5.19 -14.21 0.93
C ILE A 151 5.65 -15.65 1.11
N ILE A 152 6.93 -15.89 1.37
CA ILE A 152 7.50 -17.22 1.65
C ILE A 152 6.84 -17.86 2.88
N ILE A 153 6.68 -17.11 3.97
CA ILE A 153 5.99 -17.59 5.18
C ILE A 153 4.57 -18.02 4.83
N LYS A 154 3.84 -17.17 4.11
CA LYS A 154 2.46 -17.44 3.71
C LYS A 154 2.34 -18.68 2.80
N TYR A 155 3.25 -18.81 1.85
CA TYR A 155 3.36 -19.99 0.99
C TYR A 155 3.58 -21.27 1.79
N ASN A 156 4.49 -21.24 2.77
CA ASN A 156 4.74 -22.40 3.64
C ASN A 156 3.50 -22.76 4.49
N GLU A 157 2.74 -21.77 4.97
CA GLU A 157 1.46 -22.02 5.64
C GLU A 157 0.45 -22.74 4.73
N LEU A 158 0.32 -22.30 3.48
CA LEU A 158 -0.58 -22.91 2.50
C LEU A 158 -0.18 -24.36 2.20
N MET A 159 1.12 -24.61 2.04
CA MET A 159 1.69 -25.95 1.83
C MET A 159 1.41 -26.93 2.97
N ASN A 160 1.32 -26.42 4.20
CA ASN A 160 1.01 -27.22 5.39
C ASN A 160 -0.50 -27.48 5.56
N LYS A 161 -1.38 -26.63 5.02
CA LYS A 161 -2.83 -26.72 5.21
C LYS A 161 -3.54 -27.62 4.20
N ASN A 162 -3.02 -27.81 2.98
CA ASN A 162 -3.76 -28.53 1.93
C ASN A 162 -2.84 -29.43 1.07
N ASN A 163 -3.07 -30.74 1.12
CA ASN A 163 -2.32 -31.73 0.36
C ASN A 163 -2.62 -31.72 -1.15
N GLU A 164 -3.79 -31.24 -1.60
CA GLU A 164 -4.13 -31.15 -3.02
C GLU A 164 -3.49 -29.92 -3.68
N LEU A 165 -3.40 -28.81 -2.92
CA LEU A 165 -2.67 -27.60 -3.34
C LEU A 165 -1.17 -27.85 -3.54
N LYS A 166 -0.61 -28.93 -2.97
CA LYS A 166 0.80 -29.30 -3.20
C LYS A 166 1.12 -29.52 -4.68
N LYS A 167 0.18 -29.91 -5.55
CA LYS A 167 0.52 -30.08 -6.97
C LYS A 167 0.80 -28.74 -7.67
N GLY A 168 -0.10 -27.76 -7.56
CA GLY A 168 0.09 -26.44 -8.18
C GLY A 168 1.12 -25.57 -7.45
N CYS A 169 1.18 -25.64 -6.12
CA CYS A 169 2.17 -24.91 -5.32
C CYS A 169 3.60 -25.45 -5.49
N VAL A 170 3.79 -26.74 -5.77
CA VAL A 170 5.14 -27.33 -5.94
C VAL A 170 5.70 -27.12 -7.34
N GLU A 171 4.87 -27.11 -8.39
CA GLU A 171 5.36 -26.95 -9.77
C GLU A 171 5.97 -25.56 -10.04
N ASN A 172 5.40 -24.51 -9.45
CA ASN A 172 5.84 -23.11 -9.65
C ASN A 172 6.32 -22.43 -8.36
N GLY A 173 6.65 -23.22 -7.33
CA GLY A 173 7.05 -22.68 -6.02
C GLY A 173 8.35 -21.88 -6.07
N ASP A 174 9.24 -22.17 -7.01
CA ASP A 174 10.49 -21.46 -7.27
C ASP A 174 10.29 -19.99 -7.62
N LEU A 175 9.14 -19.63 -8.23
CA LEU A 175 8.78 -18.25 -8.56
C LEU A 175 8.69 -17.33 -7.34
N ILE A 176 8.47 -17.89 -6.14
CA ILE A 176 8.41 -17.15 -4.88
C ILE A 176 9.83 -16.85 -4.34
N PHE A 177 10.81 -17.70 -4.66
CA PHE A 177 12.19 -17.63 -4.16
C PHE A 177 13.13 -16.92 -5.13
N THR A 178 12.61 -15.97 -5.91
CA THR A 178 13.42 -15.23 -6.90
C THR A 178 14.63 -14.58 -6.23
N ASP A 179 15.81 -14.77 -6.81
CA ASP A 179 17.10 -14.23 -6.35
C ASP A 179 17.71 -13.21 -7.32
N ASP A 180 16.96 -12.85 -8.37
CA ASP A 180 17.40 -12.06 -9.50
C ASP A 180 17.10 -10.56 -9.38
N PHE A 181 16.83 -10.05 -8.16
CA PHE A 181 16.49 -8.64 -7.92
C PHE A 181 17.47 -7.69 -8.59
N GLU A 182 18.78 -7.98 -8.51
CA GLU A 182 19.83 -7.19 -9.12
C GLU A 182 19.64 -6.97 -10.62
N LYS A 183 19.12 -7.99 -11.33
CA LYS A 183 18.85 -7.96 -12.77
C LYS A 183 17.53 -7.23 -13.07
N ARG A 184 16.50 -7.40 -12.23
CA ARG A 184 15.15 -6.86 -12.46
C ARG A 184 14.85 -5.53 -11.76
N HIS A 185 15.78 -5.00 -10.96
CA HIS A 185 15.54 -3.78 -10.16
C HIS A 185 15.07 -2.60 -11.01
N GLY A 186 15.57 -2.47 -12.24
CA GLY A 186 15.24 -1.36 -13.13
C GLY A 186 13.77 -1.37 -13.53
N ASP A 187 13.24 -2.55 -13.84
CA ASP A 187 11.85 -2.72 -14.24
C ASP A 187 10.93 -2.69 -13.02
N PHE A 188 11.33 -3.31 -11.90
CA PHE A 188 10.63 -3.18 -10.62
C PHE A 188 10.46 -1.71 -10.19
N LYS A 189 11.54 -0.92 -10.28
CA LYS A 189 11.49 0.51 -9.98
C LYS A 189 10.55 1.28 -10.93
N LYS A 190 10.52 0.96 -12.22
CA LYS A 190 9.61 1.61 -13.18
C LYS A 190 8.15 1.27 -12.87
N SER A 191 7.84 0.01 -12.58
CA SER A 191 6.50 -0.41 -12.18
C SER A 191 6.05 0.33 -10.92
N LEU A 192 6.93 0.44 -9.93
CA LEU A 192 6.63 1.21 -8.72
C LEU A 192 6.40 2.70 -9.04
N ILE A 193 7.26 3.33 -9.85
CA ILE A 193 7.07 4.72 -10.27
C ILE A 193 5.70 4.92 -10.93
N SER A 194 5.27 4.01 -11.81
CA SER A 194 4.01 4.13 -12.54
C SER A 194 2.76 4.08 -11.66
N LYS A 195 2.87 3.60 -10.42
CA LYS A 195 1.77 3.60 -9.45
C LYS A 195 1.70 4.89 -8.64
N PHE A 196 2.82 5.58 -8.47
CA PHE A 196 2.96 6.76 -7.60
C PHE A 196 3.00 8.10 -8.37
N ILE A 197 2.98 8.08 -9.71
CA ILE A 197 3.03 9.27 -10.58
C ILE A 197 1.87 9.27 -11.58
#